data_AF-A0A9E1Q4Y8-F1
#
_entry.id   AF-A0A9E1Q4Y8-F1
#
_cell.length_a   1.000
_cell.length_b   1.000
_cell.length_c   1.000
_cell.angle_alpha   90.00
_cell.angle_beta   90.00
_cell.angle_gamma   90.00
#
_symmetry.space_group_name_H-M   'P 1'
#
loop_
_entity.id
_entity.type
_entity.pdbx_description
1 polymer ?
#
loop_
_entity_poly.entity_id
_entity_poly.type
_entity_poly.pdbx_seq_one_letter_code
_entity_poly.pdbx_strand_id
1 'polypeptide(L)'
;MLKFLTGNKDKISCTLLTFDLWNTESSRLALGKPSPGCKCCGENEFEYLQKNPIEPMVLCGQLAVQLPSIEQFDINAVTATLQEHGSFTQTASLVRGELNEERGENGSPIKMLCFHDGRTIIHGTNDVGRAKAIFQRYVSN
;
A
#
# COMPACT_ATOMS: atom_id res chain seq x y z
N MET A 1 1.72 -23.08 -2.50
CA MET A 1 1.96 -22.61 -1.12
C MET A 1 1.87 -23.74 -0.08
N LEU A 2 0.74 -24.44 0.08
CA LEU A 2 0.59 -25.50 1.10
C LEU A 2 1.67 -26.60 1.06
N LYS A 3 1.98 -27.13 -0.13
CA LYS A 3 3.04 -28.13 -0.32
C LYS A 3 4.42 -27.63 0.15
N PHE A 4 4.72 -26.34 -0.04
CA PHE A 4 5.97 -25.73 0.42
C PHE A 4 6.01 -25.57 1.93
N LEU A 5 4.94 -25.03 2.54
CA LEU A 5 4.83 -24.81 3.98
C LEU A 5 4.82 -26.11 4.79
N THR A 6 4.28 -27.19 4.22
CA THR A 6 4.25 -28.53 4.84
C THR A 6 5.50 -29.36 4.59
N GLY A 7 6.54 -28.78 3.96
CA GLY A 7 7.80 -29.49 3.66
C GLY A 7 7.76 -30.48 2.49
N ASN A 8 6.60 -30.68 1.85
CA ASN A 8 6.41 -31.55 0.68
C ASN A 8 6.93 -30.90 -0.61
N LYS A 9 8.22 -30.51 -0.64
CA LYS A 9 8.84 -29.78 -1.75
C LYS A 9 8.91 -30.60 -3.05
N ASP A 10 9.07 -31.91 -2.94
CA ASP A 10 9.05 -32.90 -4.04
C ASP A 10 7.73 -32.91 -4.81
N LYS A 11 6.62 -32.53 -4.15
CA LYS A 11 5.28 -32.49 -4.76
C LYS A 11 4.99 -31.16 -5.46
N ILE A 12 5.88 -30.17 -5.38
CA ILE A 12 5.69 -28.87 -6.00
C ILE A 12 5.89 -29.00 -7.50
N SER A 13 4.90 -28.56 -8.28
CA SER A 13 4.99 -28.55 -9.73
C SER A 13 5.69 -27.27 -10.17
N CYS A 14 6.81 -27.41 -10.89
CA CYS A 14 7.58 -26.31 -11.48
C CYS A 14 7.05 -25.91 -12.87
N THR A 15 5.73 -25.84 -13.01
CA THR A 15 5.06 -25.43 -14.24
C THR A 15 4.15 -24.24 -13.97
N LEU A 16 4.00 -23.36 -14.95
CA LEU A 16 2.90 -22.41 -14.95
C LEU A 16 1.61 -23.18 -15.29
N LEU A 17 0.68 -23.22 -14.34
CA LEU A 17 -0.64 -23.82 -14.51
C LEU A 17 -1.64 -22.70 -14.77
N THR A 18 -2.32 -22.74 -15.90
CA THR A 18 -3.40 -21.82 -16.25
C THR A 18 -4.73 -22.56 -16.25
N PHE A 19 -5.79 -21.84 -15.88
CA PHE A 19 -7.16 -22.33 -15.92
C PHE A 19 -8.01 -21.31 -16.67
N ASP A 20 -8.70 -21.78 -17.71
CA ASP A 20 -9.83 -21.06 -18.30
C ASP A 20 -11.10 -21.66 -17.70
N LEU A 21 -11.70 -20.92 -16.77
CA LEU A 21 -12.90 -21.37 -16.08
C LEU A 21 -14.14 -21.34 -16.98
N TRP A 22 -14.15 -20.49 -18.01
CA TRP A 22 -15.29 -20.35 -18.90
C TRP A 22 -15.41 -21.57 -19.81
N ASN A 23 -14.28 -22.01 -20.35
CA ASN A 23 -14.21 -23.18 -21.22
C ASN A 23 -13.90 -24.48 -20.46
N THR A 24 -13.67 -24.40 -19.15
CA THR A 24 -13.26 -25.54 -18.29
C THR A 24 -11.96 -26.19 -18.80
N GLU A 25 -11.03 -25.37 -19.30
CA GLU A 25 -9.74 -25.84 -19.80
C GLU A 25 -8.63 -25.58 -18.78
N SER A 26 -7.62 -26.45 -18.79
CA SER A 26 -6.40 -26.21 -18.03
C SER A 26 -5.19 -26.60 -18.86
N SER A 27 -4.12 -25.81 -18.75
CA SER A 27 -2.86 -26.12 -19.42
C SER A 27 -1.68 -25.90 -18.50
N ARG A 28 -0.60 -26.63 -18.77
CA ARG A 28 0.65 -26.56 -18.02
C ARG A 28 1.78 -26.22 -18.97
N LEU A 29 2.48 -25.14 -18.66
CA LEU A 29 3.68 -24.74 -19.38
C LEU A 29 4.90 -25.02 -18.50
N ALA A 30 5.86 -25.78 -19.04
CA ALA A 30 7.14 -25.97 -18.38
C ALA A 30 7.86 -24.62 -18.24
N LEU A 31 8.40 -24.34 -17.06
CA LEU A 31 9.24 -23.17 -16.87
C LEU A 31 10.63 -23.45 -17.46
N GLY A 32 11.15 -22.48 -18.22
CA GLY A 32 12.51 -22.56 -18.76
C GLY A 32 13.57 -22.35 -17.67
N LYS A 33 14.84 -22.39 -18.08
CA LYS A 33 15.94 -21.96 -17.22
C LYS A 33 15.94 -20.43 -17.09
N PRO A 34 16.42 -19.87 -15.97
CA PRO A 34 16.67 -18.43 -15.87
C PRO A 34 17.52 -17.92 -17.03
N SER A 35 17.25 -16.71 -17.49
CA SER A 35 18.05 -16.06 -18.52
C SER A 35 19.51 -15.88 -18.08
N PRO A 36 20.50 -16.14 -18.95
CA PRO A 36 21.91 -15.86 -18.65
C PRO A 36 22.10 -14.38 -18.28
N GLY A 37 22.87 -14.11 -17.23
CA GLY A 37 23.13 -12.73 -16.76
C GLY A 37 21.92 -12.02 -16.14
N CYS A 38 20.89 -12.75 -15.72
CA CYS A 38 19.78 -12.15 -14.99
C CYS A 38 20.25 -11.65 -13.61
N LYS A 39 20.21 -10.33 -13.40
CA LYS A 39 20.55 -9.69 -12.11
C LYS A 39 19.79 -10.29 -10.93
N CYS A 40 18.49 -10.55 -11.09
CA CYS A 40 17.65 -11.11 -10.02
C CYS A 40 17.89 -12.61 -9.81
N CYS A 41 17.68 -13.44 -10.84
CA CYS A 41 17.73 -14.91 -10.68
C CYS A 41 19.15 -15.48 -10.60
N GLY A 42 20.14 -14.82 -11.20
CA GLY A 42 21.53 -15.29 -11.26
C GLY A 42 22.42 -14.60 -10.25
N GLU A 43 22.38 -13.26 -10.20
CA GLU A 43 23.25 -12.45 -9.34
C GLU A 43 22.62 -12.16 -7.97
N ASN A 44 21.35 -12.53 -7.75
CA ASN A 44 20.59 -12.29 -6.52
C ASN A 44 20.51 -10.80 -6.14
N GLU A 45 20.53 -9.91 -7.13
CA GLU A 45 20.29 -8.49 -6.96
C GLU A 45 18.79 -8.20 -6.99
N PHE A 46 18.23 -7.93 -5.81
CA PHE A 46 16.81 -7.63 -5.63
C PHE A 46 16.60 -6.12 -5.44
N GLU A 47 16.84 -5.34 -6.50
CA GLU A 47 16.79 -3.87 -6.45
C GLU A 47 15.48 -3.34 -5.82
N TYR A 48 14.34 -3.93 -6.17
CA TYR A 48 13.04 -3.52 -5.64
C TYR A 48 12.79 -3.93 -4.18
N LEU A 49 13.44 -4.98 -3.70
CA LEU A 49 13.35 -5.40 -2.30
C LEU A 49 14.29 -4.56 -1.41
N GLN A 50 15.42 -4.13 -1.98
CA GLN A 50 16.41 -3.32 -1.29
C GLN A 50 16.07 -1.83 -1.27
N LYS A 51 15.27 -1.36 -2.24
CA LYS A 51 14.69 -0.01 -2.20
C LYS A 51 13.68 0.06 -1.06
N ASN A 52 13.76 1.11 -0.25
CA ASN A 52 12.67 1.56 0.60
C ASN A 52 11.83 2.54 -0.24
N PRO A 53 10.72 2.12 -0.89
CA PRO A 53 9.91 3.05 -1.66
C PRO A 53 9.17 3.98 -0.69
N ILE A 54 9.76 5.15 -0.45
CA ILE A 54 9.08 6.30 0.16
C ILE A 54 8.33 7.05 -0.96
N GLU A 55 7.63 6.31 -1.82
CA GLU A 55 6.89 6.88 -2.93
C GLU A 55 5.40 6.82 -2.62
N PRO A 56 4.68 7.94 -2.75
CA PRO A 56 3.22 7.94 -2.71
C PRO A 56 2.62 6.95 -3.69
N MET A 57 1.58 6.26 -3.27
CA MET A 57 0.86 5.29 -4.10
C MET A 57 -0.61 5.65 -4.18
N VAL A 58 -1.15 5.73 -5.40
CA VAL A 58 -2.59 5.83 -5.62
C VAL A 58 -3.21 4.44 -5.41
N LEU A 59 -4.19 4.33 -4.53
CA LEU A 59 -4.92 3.10 -4.27
C LEU A 59 -6.05 2.97 -5.29
N CYS A 60 -5.74 2.33 -6.42
CA CYS A 60 -6.67 2.15 -7.54
C CYS A 60 -8.03 1.59 -7.08
N GLY A 61 -9.11 2.25 -7.50
CA GLY A 61 -10.47 1.86 -7.14
C GLY A 61 -10.92 2.32 -5.73
N GLN A 62 -10.07 3.00 -4.96
CA GLN A 62 -10.41 3.48 -3.62
C GLN A 62 -10.52 5.01 -3.50
N LEU A 63 -10.27 5.76 -4.59
CA LEU A 63 -10.20 7.22 -4.59
C LEU A 63 -9.32 7.72 -3.44
N ALA A 64 -8.10 7.20 -3.34
CA ALA A 64 -7.23 7.44 -2.20
C ALA A 64 -5.76 7.40 -2.57
N VAL A 65 -4.96 8.15 -1.83
CA VAL A 65 -3.50 8.16 -1.93
C VAL A 65 -2.91 7.73 -0.59
N GLN A 66 -2.00 6.76 -0.63
CA GLN A 66 -1.16 6.38 0.49
C GLN A 66 0.16 7.15 0.40
N LEU A 67 0.50 7.86 1.47
CA LEU A 67 1.76 8.54 1.70
C LEU A 67 2.58 7.72 2.71
N PRO A 68 3.65 7.02 2.29
CA PRO A 68 4.57 6.38 3.22
C PRO A 68 5.44 7.44 3.92
N SER A 69 5.80 7.19 5.18
CA SER A 69 6.82 7.92 5.93
C SER A 69 7.74 6.93 6.64
N ILE A 70 8.95 7.38 6.98
CA ILE A 70 9.90 6.62 7.83
C ILE A 70 9.79 7.06 9.30
N GLU A 71 9.25 8.25 9.55
CA GLU A 71 9.15 8.81 10.88
C GLU A 71 7.87 8.34 11.57
N GLN A 72 8.01 7.87 12.81
CA GLN A 72 6.87 7.49 13.63
C GLN A 72 6.12 8.73 14.10
N PHE A 73 4.78 8.65 14.11
CA PHE A 73 3.95 9.72 14.65
C PHE A 73 3.68 9.51 16.13
N ASP A 74 3.72 10.61 16.90
CA ASP A 74 3.01 10.65 18.17
C ASP A 74 1.51 10.74 17.88
N ILE A 75 0.82 9.61 18.03
CA ILE A 75 -0.62 9.46 17.79
C ILE A 75 -1.44 10.48 18.60
N ASN A 76 -1.01 10.82 19.82
CA ASN A 76 -1.73 11.78 20.65
C ASN A 76 -1.57 13.20 20.11
N ALA A 77 -0.34 13.58 19.74
CA ALA A 77 -0.06 14.89 19.17
C ALA A 77 -0.81 15.08 17.84
N VAL A 78 -0.72 14.10 16.93
CA VAL A 78 -1.42 14.14 15.64
C VAL A 78 -2.93 14.19 15.82
N THR A 79 -3.49 13.45 16.78
CA THR A 79 -4.93 13.50 17.05
C THR A 79 -5.37 14.87 17.55
N ALA A 80 -4.62 15.48 18.47
CA ALA A 80 -4.94 16.80 18.99
C ALA A 80 -5.00 17.84 17.86
N THR A 81 -3.99 17.87 16.99
CA THR A 81 -3.96 18.77 15.82
C THR A 81 -5.11 18.50 14.86
N LEU A 82 -5.39 17.23 14.53
CA LEU A 82 -6.45 16.89 13.58
C LEU A 82 -7.86 17.18 14.11
N GLN A 83 -8.09 17.05 15.42
CA GLN A 83 -9.38 17.38 16.05
C GLN A 83 -9.73 18.87 15.98
N GLU A 84 -8.76 19.77 15.80
CA GLU A 84 -9.02 21.20 15.56
C GLU A 84 -9.65 21.46 14.18
N HIS A 85 -9.46 20.54 13.22
CA HIS A 85 -9.87 20.71 11.82
C HIS A 85 -10.96 19.74 11.35
N GLY A 86 -11.40 18.83 12.22
CA GLY A 86 -12.32 17.77 11.82
C GLY A 86 -12.75 16.85 12.96
N SER A 87 -13.50 15.81 12.59
CA SER A 87 -13.93 14.77 13.53
C SER A 87 -12.96 13.61 13.45
N PHE A 88 -12.09 13.48 14.45
CA PHE A 88 -11.05 12.44 14.52
C PHE A 88 -11.13 11.60 15.79
N THR A 89 -10.89 10.31 15.62
CA THR A 89 -10.82 9.30 16.68
C THR A 89 -9.49 8.56 16.60
N GLN A 90 -8.94 8.22 17.76
CA GLN A 90 -7.68 7.46 17.85
C GLN A 90 -7.86 6.10 18.48
N THR A 91 -7.01 5.16 18.08
CA THR A 91 -6.69 3.91 18.79
C THR A 91 -5.23 3.95 19.22
N ALA A 92 -4.72 2.86 19.81
CA ALA A 92 -3.33 2.77 20.23
C ALA A 92 -2.30 2.99 19.09
N SER A 93 -2.69 2.80 17.83
CA SER A 93 -1.74 2.81 16.69
C SER A 93 -2.24 3.54 15.44
N LEU A 94 -3.41 4.18 15.50
CA LEU A 94 -4.07 4.78 14.33
C LEU A 94 -4.93 5.96 14.76
N VAL A 95 -4.81 7.06 14.02
CA VAL A 95 -5.77 8.17 14.03
C VAL A 95 -6.60 8.09 12.76
N ARG A 96 -7.92 8.23 12.86
CA ARG A 96 -8.81 8.26 11.70
C ARG A 96 -9.95 9.24 11.86
N GLY A 97 -10.34 9.88 10.76
CA GLY A 97 -11.42 10.86 10.79
C GLY A 97 -11.60 11.57 9.46
N GLU A 98 -12.37 12.64 9.50
CA GLU A 98 -12.70 13.46 8.34
C GLU A 98 -12.51 14.95 8.62
N LEU A 99 -12.04 15.67 7.60
CA LEU A 99 -11.80 17.11 7.65
C LEU A 99 -13.07 17.89 7.32
N ASN A 100 -13.31 18.97 8.05
CA ASN A 100 -14.51 19.79 7.88
C ASN A 100 -14.44 20.69 6.64
N GLU A 101 -13.26 21.24 6.32
CA GLU A 101 -13.07 22.23 5.25
C GLU A 101 -12.65 21.63 3.91
N GLU A 102 -12.03 20.45 3.91
CA GLU A 102 -11.55 19.81 2.69
C GLU A 102 -12.64 18.95 2.03
N ARG A 103 -12.79 19.07 0.71
CA ARG A 103 -13.73 18.28 -0.09
C ARG A 103 -13.00 17.47 -1.15
N GLY A 104 -13.30 16.19 -1.22
CA GLY A 104 -12.78 15.29 -2.25
C GLY A 104 -13.38 15.54 -3.62
N GLU A 105 -12.86 14.80 -4.61
CA GLU A 105 -13.27 14.87 -6.03
C GLU A 105 -14.75 14.54 -6.25
N ASN A 106 -15.35 13.77 -5.34
CA ASN A 106 -16.76 13.41 -5.35
C ASN A 106 -17.64 14.33 -4.46
N GLY A 107 -17.09 15.42 -3.93
CA GLY A 107 -17.79 16.36 -3.04
C GLY A 107 -17.96 15.88 -1.59
N SER A 108 -17.49 14.68 -1.24
CA SER A 108 -17.50 14.18 0.14
C SER A 108 -16.34 14.77 0.96
N PRO A 109 -16.43 14.84 2.30
CA PRO A 109 -15.31 15.24 3.14
C PRO A 109 -14.06 14.37 2.91
N ILE A 110 -12.88 14.99 2.89
CA ILE A 110 -11.62 14.23 2.86
C ILE A 110 -11.49 13.44 4.16
N LYS A 111 -11.17 12.16 4.04
CA LYS A 111 -10.90 11.29 5.20
C LYS A 111 -9.41 11.00 5.29
N MET A 112 -8.88 10.99 6.51
CA MET A 112 -7.48 10.70 6.76
C MET A 112 -7.35 9.55 7.75
N LEU A 113 -6.39 8.67 7.47
CA LEU A 113 -5.94 7.60 8.36
C LEU A 113 -4.43 7.77 8.56
N CYS A 114 -3.99 8.09 9.77
CA CYS A 114 -2.57 8.26 10.10
C CYS A 114 -2.14 7.14 11.05
N PHE A 115 -1.21 6.30 10.62
CA PHE A 115 -0.70 5.16 11.37
C PHE A 115 0.52 5.56 12.21
N HIS A 116 0.75 4.87 13.33
CA HIS A 116 1.88 5.16 14.22
C HIS A 116 3.25 5.05 13.54
N ASP A 117 3.34 4.24 12.48
CA ASP A 117 4.54 4.02 11.68
C ASP A 117 4.76 5.10 10.62
N GLY A 118 4.00 6.20 10.69
CA GLY A 118 4.16 7.35 9.80
C GLY A 118 3.37 7.26 8.50
N ARG A 119 2.79 6.10 8.17
CA ARG A 119 1.98 5.98 6.96
C ARG A 119 0.70 6.80 7.11
N THR A 120 0.32 7.50 6.06
CA THR A 120 -0.97 8.20 6.01
C THR A 120 -1.73 7.84 4.75
N ILE A 121 -3.03 7.55 4.88
CA ILE A 121 -3.93 7.36 3.74
C ILE A 121 -4.91 8.51 3.71
N ILE A 122 -5.03 9.15 2.55
CA ILE A 122 -5.94 10.26 2.29
C ILE A 122 -6.98 9.78 1.28
N HIS A 123 -8.25 9.73 1.70
CA HIS A 123 -9.37 9.39 0.85
C HIS A 123 -10.05 10.65 0.31
N GLY A 124 -10.60 10.53 -0.90
CA GLY A 124 -11.29 11.59 -1.62
C GLY A 124 -10.44 12.26 -2.69
N THR A 125 -9.23 11.76 -2.97
CA THR A 125 -8.44 12.20 -4.12
C THR A 125 -7.54 11.09 -4.67
N ASN A 126 -7.28 11.12 -5.98
CA ASN A 126 -6.24 10.34 -6.65
C ASN A 126 -5.00 11.19 -7.01
N ASP A 127 -5.02 12.49 -6.71
CA ASP A 127 -3.92 13.40 -6.98
C ASP A 127 -2.90 13.34 -5.84
N VAL A 128 -1.71 12.84 -6.15
CA VAL A 128 -0.58 12.73 -5.20
C VAL A 128 -0.13 14.09 -4.69
N GLY A 129 -0.11 15.12 -5.53
CA GLY A 129 0.28 16.48 -5.14
C GLY A 129 -0.73 17.08 -4.16
N ARG A 130 -2.02 16.90 -4.43
CA ARG A 130 -3.08 17.31 -3.50
C ARG A 130 -3.00 16.57 -2.17
N ALA A 131 -2.82 15.25 -2.21
CA ALA A 131 -2.66 14.45 -1.00
C ALA A 131 -1.46 14.94 -0.16
N LYS A 132 -0.31 15.21 -0.78
CA LYS A 132 0.86 15.78 -0.09
C LYS A 132 0.57 17.14 0.54
N ALA A 133 -0.11 18.03 -0.17
CA ALA A 133 -0.46 19.36 0.34
C ALA A 133 -1.37 19.26 1.58
N ILE A 134 -2.38 18.40 1.55
CA ILE A 134 -3.26 18.13 2.70
C ILE A 134 -2.44 17.58 3.88
N PHE A 135 -1.59 16.57 3.63
CA PHE A 135 -0.75 16.00 4.67
C PHE A 135 0.18 17.05 5.32
N GLN A 136 0.84 17.88 4.50
CA GLN A 136 1.71 18.93 5.00
C GLN A 136 0.95 19.98 5.82
N ARG A 137 -0.26 20.34 5.40
CA ARG A 137 -1.09 21.35 6.08
C ARG A 137 -1.56 20.90 7.47
N TYR A 138 -1.89 19.61 7.64
CA TYR A 138 -2.58 19.15 8.84
C TYR A 138 -1.78 18.19 9.74
N VAL A 139 -0.67 17.60 9.26
CA VAL A 139 0.08 16.57 10.01
C VAL A 139 1.57 16.90 10.16
N SER A 140 2.20 17.49 9.15
CA SER A 140 3.68 17.64 9.09
C SER A 140 4.22 18.96 9.69
N ASN A 141 3.53 19.59 10.64
CA ASN A 141 3.97 20.85 11.24
C ASN A 141 4.94 20.62 12.41
#